data_AF-A0A537FU93-F1
#
_entry.id   AF-A0A537FU93-F1
#
_cell.length_a   1.000
_cell.length_b   1.000
_cell.length_c   1.000
_cell.angle_alpha   90.00
_cell.angle_beta   90.00
_cell.angle_gamma   90.00
#
_symmetry.space_group_name_H-M   'P 1'
#
loop_
_entity.id
_entity.type
_entity.pdbx_description
1 polymer ?
#
loop_
_entity_poly.entity_id
_entity_poly.type
_entity_poly.pdbx_seq_one_letter_code
_entity_poly.pdbx_strand_id
1 'polypeptide(L)'
;RFQYGLLENGFRQISTVDKRVLIAEDLRGMRMRVPDGQMFRDVFTALEAQPVTINIRELYAALKSRQVDGQENPLVITEVNRLYEVT
;
A
#
# COMPACT_ATOMS: atom_id res chain seq x y z
N ARG A 1 -0.76 4.56 -27.81
CA ARG A 1 -1.73 5.65 -27.52
C ARG A 1 -2.96 4.97 -26.90
N PHE A 2 -3.44 5.39 -25.73
CA PHE A 2 -4.57 4.74 -25.05
C PHE A 2 -5.89 5.06 -25.76
N GLN A 3 -6.39 4.12 -26.57
CA GLN A 3 -7.54 4.33 -27.48
C GLN A 3 -8.85 4.68 -26.75
N TYR A 4 -8.96 4.35 -25.47
CA TYR A 4 -10.17 4.55 -24.65
C TYR A 4 -9.94 5.47 -23.45
N GLY A 5 -8.84 6.23 -23.48
CA GLY A 5 -8.42 7.07 -22.35
C GLY A 5 -7.57 6.33 -21.33
N LEU A 6 -7.02 7.11 -20.40
CA LEU A 6 -6.26 6.62 -19.25
C LEU A 6 -7.11 6.90 -18.01
N LEU A 7 -7.41 5.86 -17.23
CA LEU A 7 -8.03 6.02 -15.92
C LEU A 7 -6.91 6.18 -14.89
N GLU A 8 -7.10 7.15 -14.01
CA GLU A 8 -6.17 7.53 -12.96
C GLU A 8 -6.93 7.49 -11.63
N ASN A 9 -6.36 6.86 -10.60
CA ASN A 9 -7.02 6.64 -9.30
C ASN A 9 -6.61 7.67 -8.23
N GLY A 10 -5.56 8.44 -8.49
CA GLY A 10 -4.95 9.45 -7.64
C GLY A 10 -3.49 9.10 -7.31
N PHE A 11 -2.77 10.10 -6.79
CA PHE A 11 -1.46 9.88 -6.17
C PHE A 11 -1.58 8.96 -4.97
N ARG A 12 -0.69 7.96 -4.92
CA ARG A 12 -0.68 6.93 -3.88
C ARG A 12 -0.03 7.48 -2.61
N GLN A 13 -0.65 7.22 -1.46
CA GLN A 13 -0.18 7.62 -0.14
C GLN A 13 0.11 6.37 0.70
N ILE A 14 1.14 6.43 1.53
CA ILE A 14 1.48 5.36 2.47
C ILE A 14 0.68 5.55 3.76
N SER A 15 0.07 4.48 4.26
CA SER A 15 -0.50 4.42 5.63
C SER A 15 -0.10 3.12 6.32
N THR A 16 -0.09 3.13 7.65
CA THR A 16 0.63 2.15 8.47
C THR A 16 -0.11 1.90 9.77
N VAL A 17 -0.18 0.66 10.25
CA VAL A 17 -0.97 0.33 11.44
C VAL A 17 -0.55 1.12 12.69
N ASP A 18 0.75 1.21 12.98
CA ASP A 18 1.24 1.76 14.26
C ASP A 18 2.49 2.66 14.14
N LYS A 19 3.02 2.91 12.94
CA LYS A 19 4.33 3.58 12.75
C LYS A 19 4.29 4.73 11.75
N ARG A 20 4.58 5.96 12.20
CA ARG A 20 4.72 7.11 11.30
C ARG A 20 5.87 6.91 10.31
N VAL A 21 5.62 7.25 9.04
CA VAL A 21 6.63 7.27 7.96
C VAL A 21 6.87 8.72 7.58
N LEU A 22 8.04 9.26 7.90
CA LEU A 22 8.44 10.64 7.58
C LEU A 22 9.56 10.68 6.55
N ILE A 23 10.43 9.65 6.54
CA ILE A 23 11.53 9.47 5.61
C ILE A 23 11.53 8.05 5.03
N ALA A 24 12.28 7.84 3.95
CA ALA A 24 12.32 6.54 3.25
C ALA A 24 12.80 5.40 4.16
N GLU A 25 13.79 5.67 5.02
CA GLU A 25 14.40 4.72 5.94
C GLU A 25 13.41 4.18 6.98
N ASP A 26 12.30 4.87 7.24
CA ASP A 26 11.25 4.39 8.13
C ASP A 26 10.58 3.13 7.58
N LEU A 27 10.64 2.88 6.26
CA LEU A 27 10.05 1.71 5.62
C LEU A 27 10.93 0.46 5.70
N ARG A 28 12.21 0.59 6.10
CA ARG A 28 13.15 -0.53 6.16
C ARG A 28 12.59 -1.67 7.03
N GLY A 29 12.51 -2.85 6.43
CA GLY A 29 12.02 -4.07 7.07
C GLY A 29 10.50 -4.12 7.30
N MET A 30 9.73 -3.08 6.97
CA MET A 30 8.27 -3.09 7.12
C MET A 30 7.64 -4.04 6.10
N ARG A 31 6.69 -4.86 6.54
CA ARG A 31 5.89 -5.73 5.66
C ARG A 31 4.82 -4.88 4.98
N MET A 32 5.16 -4.30 3.83
CA MET A 32 4.26 -3.39 3.11
C MET A 32 3.40 -4.16 2.14
N ARG A 33 2.07 -4.06 2.28
CA ARG A 33 1.18 -4.61 1.28
C ARG A 33 1.30 -3.83 -0.03
N VAL A 34 1.42 -4.55 -1.14
CA VAL A 34 1.33 -4.01 -2.50
C VAL A 34 0.25 -4.74 -3.31
N PRO A 35 -0.36 -4.11 -4.35
CA PRO A 35 -1.17 -4.83 -5.33
C PRO A 35 -0.27 -5.77 -6.16
N ASP A 36 -0.89 -6.67 -6.94
CA ASP A 36 -0.11 -7.52 -7.84
C ASP A 36 0.49 -6.68 -8.98
N GLY A 37 1.81 -6.81 -9.14
CA GLY A 37 2.59 -6.11 -10.15
C GLY A 37 4.05 -5.99 -9.75
N GLN A 38 4.95 -6.31 -10.68
CA GLN A 38 6.39 -6.29 -10.41
C GLN A 38 6.89 -4.89 -10.00
N MET A 39 6.39 -3.85 -10.67
CA MET A 39 6.74 -2.46 -10.36
C MET A 39 6.53 -2.11 -8.88
N PHE A 40 5.40 -2.51 -8.26
CA PHE A 40 5.14 -2.20 -6.87
C PHE A 40 6.10 -2.94 -5.92
N ARG A 41 6.40 -4.22 -6.23
CA ARG A 41 7.39 -4.99 -5.48
C ARG A 41 8.77 -4.36 -5.58
N ASP A 42 9.17 -3.91 -6.76
CA ASP A 42 10.48 -3.29 -6.98
C ASP A 42 10.64 -1.99 -6.19
N VAL A 43 9.62 -1.11 -6.20
CA VAL A 43 9.64 0.15 -5.45
C VAL A 43 9.86 -0.09 -3.96
N PHE A 44 9.06 -0.98 -3.35
CA PHE A 44 9.17 -1.22 -1.90
C PHE A 44 10.41 -2.03 -1.53
N THR A 45 10.90 -2.91 -2.42
CA THR A 45 12.19 -3.58 -2.22
C THR A 45 13.35 -2.58 -2.28
N ALA A 46 13.32 -1.62 -3.20
CA ALA A 46 14.34 -0.56 -3.30
C ALA A 46 14.33 0.39 -2.09
N LEU A 47 13.19 0.53 -1.42
CA LEU A 47 13.05 1.23 -0.13
C LEU A 47 13.38 0.34 1.08
N GLU A 48 13.97 -0.84 0.84
CA GLU A 48 14.37 -1.82 1.85
C GLU A 48 13.22 -2.36 2.71
N ALA A 49 11.97 -2.20 2.25
CA ALA A 49 10.79 -2.82 2.85
C ALA A 49 10.63 -4.28 2.37
N GLN A 50 9.69 -5.00 2.98
CA GLN A 50 9.32 -6.37 2.61
C GLN A 50 7.94 -6.35 1.92
N PRO A 51 7.86 -6.24 0.59
CA PRO A 51 6.58 -6.18 -0.11
C PRO A 51 5.82 -7.51 0.00
N VAL A 52 4.54 -7.44 0.35
CA VAL A 52 3.63 -8.59 0.43
C VAL A 52 2.46 -8.36 -0.53
N THR A 53 2.29 -9.22 -1.53
CA THR A 53 1.16 -9.13 -2.46
C THR A 53 -0.11 -9.63 -1.79
N ILE A 54 -1.11 -8.76 -1.60
CA ILE A 54 -2.44 -9.14 -1.07
C ILE A 54 -3.51 -8.47 -1.91
N ASN A 55 -4.59 -9.19 -2.24
CA ASN A 55 -5.71 -8.64 -2.97
C ASN A 55 -6.39 -7.52 -2.15
N ILE A 56 -6.87 -6.45 -2.81
CA ILE A 56 -7.53 -5.34 -2.10
C ILE A 56 -8.71 -5.80 -1.24
N ARG A 57 -9.41 -6.87 -1.64
CA ARG A 57 -10.55 -7.44 -0.91
C ARG A 57 -10.16 -8.05 0.44
N GLU A 58 -8.90 -8.45 0.60
CA GLU A 58 -8.36 -9.05 1.82
C GLU A 58 -7.57 -8.05 2.67
N LEU A 59 -7.27 -6.85 2.11
CA LEU A 59 -6.36 -5.88 2.70
C LEU A 59 -6.82 -5.40 4.09
N TYR A 60 -8.11 -5.10 4.26
CA TYR A 60 -8.62 -4.65 5.55
C TYR A 60 -8.38 -5.69 6.65
N ALA A 61 -8.66 -6.96 6.36
CA ALA A 61 -8.44 -8.04 7.32
C ALA A 61 -6.95 -8.27 7.60
N ALA A 62 -6.09 -8.17 6.57
CA ALA A 62 -4.65 -8.30 6.70
C ALA A 62 -4.04 -7.20 7.60
N LEU A 63 -4.49 -5.95 7.45
CA LEU A 63 -4.08 -4.83 8.30
C LEU A 63 -4.60 -5.00 9.72
N LYS A 64 -5.90 -5.30 9.89
CA LYS A 64 -6.53 -5.51 11.20
C LYS A 64 -5.87 -6.63 12.02
N SER A 65 -5.45 -7.70 11.36
CA SER A 65 -4.76 -8.84 11.97
C SER A 65 -3.24 -8.66 12.07
N ARG A 66 -2.70 -7.51 11.63
CA ARG A 66 -1.26 -7.21 11.60
C ARG A 66 -0.42 -8.23 10.80
N GLN A 67 -1.01 -8.84 9.78
CA GLN A 67 -0.29 -9.64 8.80
C GLN A 67 0.73 -8.79 8.02
N VAL A 68 0.37 -7.53 7.77
CA VAL A 68 1.20 -6.49 7.13
C VAL A 68 1.21 -5.26 8.03
N ASP A 69 2.28 -4.46 7.92
CA ASP A 69 2.52 -3.28 8.77
C ASP A 69 1.95 -2.00 8.16
N GLY A 70 1.65 -2.02 6.86
CA GLY A 70 1.10 -0.89 6.15
C GLY A 70 0.75 -1.24 4.72
N GLN A 71 0.26 -0.22 4.02
CA GLN A 71 -0.18 -0.30 2.64
C GLN A 71 0.04 1.03 1.94
N GLU A 72 -0.22 1.04 0.65
CA GLU A 72 -0.17 2.23 -0.17
C GLU A 72 -1.35 2.27 -1.14
N ASN A 73 -2.06 3.40 -1.19
CA ASN A 73 -3.17 3.61 -2.11
C ASN A 73 -3.53 5.10 -2.19
N PRO A 74 -4.23 5.53 -3.26
CA PRO A 74 -4.83 6.85 -3.32
C PRO A 74 -5.89 7.02 -2.25
N LEU A 75 -6.12 8.26 -1.80
CA LEU A 75 -7.09 8.56 -0.73
C LEU A 75 -8.50 8.05 -1.05
N VAL A 76 -8.93 8.10 -2.31
CA VAL A 76 -10.25 7.58 -2.72
C VAL A 76 -10.36 6.06 -2.50
N ILE A 77 -9.29 5.30 -2.71
CA ILE A 77 -9.27 3.85 -2.49
C ILE A 77 -9.21 3.56 -0.98
N THR A 78 -8.44 4.35 -0.22
CA THR A 78 -8.40 4.29 1.25
C THR A 78 -9.79 4.50 1.84
N GLU A 79 -10.52 5.51 1.35
CA GLU A 79 -11.88 5.84 1.82
C GLU A 79 -12.88 4.72 1.48
N VAL A 80 -12.96 4.30 0.21
CA VAL A 80 -13.92 3.29 -0.25
C VAL A 80 -13.73 1.93 0.46
N ASN A 81 -12.50 1.60 0.85
CA ASN A 81 -12.19 0.37 1.58
C ASN A 81 -12.07 0.57 3.10
N ARG A 82 -12.34 1.78 3.61
CA ARG A 82 -12.25 2.16 5.04
C ARG A 82 -10.92 1.80 5.69
N LEU A 83 -9.82 1.89 4.95
CA LEU A 83 -8.50 1.46 5.45
C LEU A 83 -8.01 2.36 6.58
N TYR A 84 -8.54 3.59 6.71
CA TYR A 84 -8.27 4.51 7.81
C TYR A 84 -8.73 3.98 9.19
N GLU A 85 -9.59 2.97 9.25
CA GLU A 85 -10.00 2.33 10.51
C GLU A 85 -8.94 1.37 11.06
N VAL A 86 -7.99 0.97 10.20
CA VAL A 86 -7.01 -0.10 10.47
C VAL A 86 -5.58 0.29 10.05
N THR A 87 -5.34 1.58 9.82
CA THR A 87 -4.02 2.20 9.52
C THR A 87 -3.89 3.56 10.19
#